data_AF-M5RSZ1-F1
#
_entry.id   AF-M5RSZ1-F1
#
_cell.length_a   1.000
_cell.length_b   1.000
_cell.length_c   1.000
_cell.angle_alpha   90.00
_cell.angle_beta   90.00
_cell.angle_gamma   90.00
#
_symmetry.space_group_name_H-M   'P 1'
#
loop_
_entity.id
_entity.type
_entity.pdbx_description
1 polymer ?
#
loop_
_entity_poly.entity_id
_entity_poly.type
_entity_poly.pdbx_seq_one_letter_code
_entity_poly.pdbx_strand_id
1 'polypeptide(L)'
;MHSRRAVVHVTDNVDLFAHAAVGSLGDQAALRQWVRRLEETAENDSQYWILRDCHRWFAVEVESINDHDPRAEMSCRVVRSGIVRPFFGFNRAKFAVIEAAILATRTHLLSQKEVESDLSRLQILVDKTGGAAEDAAFEFLKQAISQRYTDIDSAPPN
;
A
#
# COMPACT_ATOMS: atom_id res chain seq x y z
N MET A 1 -2.55 22.91 8.84
CA MET A 1 -2.34 22.40 10.22
C MET A 1 -2.17 20.89 10.09
N HIS A 2 -0.98 20.35 10.32
CA HIS A 2 -0.75 18.90 10.18
C HIS A 2 -1.27 18.18 11.42
N SER A 3 -2.13 17.18 11.25
CA SER A 3 -2.65 16.38 12.36
C SER A 3 -1.58 15.40 12.86
N ARG A 4 -1.38 15.32 14.19
CA ARG A 4 -0.51 14.31 14.84
C ARG A 4 -1.20 12.96 15.00
N ARG A 5 -1.97 12.54 13.99
CA ARG A 5 -2.89 11.40 14.04
C ARG A 5 -2.73 10.55 12.80
N ALA A 6 -2.73 9.24 12.97
CA ALA A 6 -2.75 8.28 11.87
C ALA A 6 -3.53 7.02 12.24
N VAL A 7 -3.81 6.19 11.24
CA VAL A 7 -4.31 4.82 11.46
C VAL A 7 -3.42 3.85 10.70
N VAL A 8 -2.84 2.90 11.43
CA VAL A 8 -2.07 1.79 10.86
C VAL A 8 -3.01 0.61 10.65
N HIS A 9 -2.94 -0.02 9.49
CA HIS A 9 -3.82 -1.14 9.12
C HIS A 9 -3.01 -2.41 8.86
N VAL A 10 -3.55 -3.55 9.29
CA VAL A 10 -3.15 -4.88 8.87
C VAL A 10 -4.19 -5.35 7.87
N THR A 11 -3.79 -5.61 6.62
CA THR A 11 -4.69 -6.08 5.57
C THR A 11 -4.01 -7.10 4.67
N ASP A 12 -4.79 -8.04 4.15
CA ASP A 12 -4.39 -8.99 3.09
C ASP A 12 -4.99 -8.59 1.72
N ASN A 13 -5.58 -7.40 1.64
CA ASN A 13 -6.06 -6.82 0.39
C ASN A 13 -4.87 -6.26 -0.39
N VAL A 14 -4.41 -7.03 -1.37
CA VAL A 14 -3.25 -6.69 -2.20
C VAL A 14 -3.55 -5.67 -3.29
N ASP A 15 -4.82 -5.47 -3.63
CA ASP A 15 -5.25 -4.43 -4.57
C ASP A 15 -4.90 -3.04 -4.01
N LEU A 16 -5.10 -2.84 -2.70
CA LEU A 16 -4.70 -1.59 -2.03
C LEU A 16 -3.20 -1.31 -2.18
N PHE A 17 -2.36 -2.33 -1.98
CA PHE A 17 -0.91 -2.18 -2.08
C PHE A 17 -0.48 -1.84 -3.51
N ALA A 18 -1.05 -2.54 -4.49
CA ALA A 18 -0.74 -2.32 -5.90
C ALA A 18 -1.06 -0.88 -6.32
N HIS A 19 -2.27 -0.40 -6.01
CA HIS A 19 -2.70 0.95 -6.35
C HIS A 19 -1.97 2.04 -5.55
N ALA A 20 -1.77 1.85 -4.24
CA ALA A 20 -1.09 2.83 -3.40
C ALA A 20 0.38 3.01 -3.80
N ALA A 21 1.10 1.93 -4.11
CA ALA A 21 2.52 1.97 -4.44
C ALA A 21 2.82 2.80 -5.71
N VAL A 22 1.88 2.81 -6.66
CA VAL A 22 2.03 3.58 -7.91
C VAL A 22 1.28 4.90 -7.91
N GLY A 23 0.64 5.28 -6.81
CA GLY A 23 -0.10 6.54 -6.67
C GLY A 23 -1.45 6.58 -7.38
N SER A 24 -2.03 5.42 -7.71
CA SER A 24 -3.27 5.28 -8.49
C SER A 24 -4.46 4.90 -7.60
N LEU A 25 -4.80 5.74 -6.62
CA LEU A 25 -5.91 5.50 -5.67
C LEU A 25 -7.26 6.11 -6.11
N GLY A 26 -7.31 6.68 -7.31
CA GLY A 26 -8.51 7.34 -7.84
C GLY A 26 -8.79 8.70 -7.20
N ASP A 27 -10.02 9.19 -7.41
CA ASP A 27 -10.49 10.47 -6.88
C ASP A 27 -11.07 10.36 -5.46
N GLN A 28 -11.61 11.48 -4.95
CA GLN A 28 -12.25 11.50 -3.62
C GLN A 28 -13.46 10.56 -3.52
N ALA A 29 -14.18 10.31 -4.61
CA ALA A 29 -15.31 9.39 -4.61
C ALA A 29 -14.82 7.95 -4.49
N ALA A 30 -13.76 7.60 -5.23
CA ALA A 30 -13.08 6.31 -5.12
C ALA A 30 -12.57 6.10 -3.69
N LEU A 31 -11.79 7.02 -3.13
CA LEU A 31 -11.24 6.90 -1.78
C LEU A 31 -12.30 6.64 -0.70
N ARG A 32 -13.50 7.25 -0.80
CA ARG A 32 -14.62 7.02 0.13
C ARG A 32 -15.17 5.58 0.10
N GLN A 33 -14.90 4.83 -0.97
CA GLN A 33 -15.22 3.40 -1.04
C GLN A 33 -14.26 2.56 -0.21
N TRP A 34 -13.02 3.00 0.02
CA TRP A 34 -12.01 2.26 0.76
C TRP A 34 -12.05 2.54 2.25
N VAL A 35 -12.41 3.76 2.65
CA VAL A 35 -12.39 4.20 4.05
C VAL A 35 -13.77 4.53 4.60
N ARG A 36 -13.89 4.45 5.92
CA ARG A 36 -15.00 4.98 6.70
C ARG A 36 -14.48 5.76 7.89
N ARG A 37 -15.27 6.71 8.39
CA ARG A 37 -14.98 7.37 9.66
C ARG A 37 -15.09 6.36 10.79
N LEU A 38 -14.18 6.44 11.75
CA LEU A 38 -14.34 5.76 13.02
C LEU A 38 -15.41 6.52 13.82
N GLU A 39 -16.57 5.90 14.03
CA GLU A 39 -17.66 6.51 14.81
C GLU A 39 -17.27 6.56 16.29
N GLU A 40 -17.47 7.71 16.93
CA GLU A 40 -17.28 7.88 18.38
C GLU A 40 -18.63 7.96 19.09
N THR A 41 -18.65 7.46 20.33
CA THR A 41 -19.65 7.85 21.32
C THR A 41 -19.46 9.33 21.65
N ALA A 42 -20.45 10.14 21.23
CA ALA A 42 -20.84 11.54 21.53
C ALA A 42 -19.84 12.61 22.07
N GLU A 43 -18.73 12.27 22.71
CA GLU A 43 -17.96 13.23 23.53
C GLU A 43 -16.57 13.60 23.00
N ASN A 44 -16.10 13.09 21.85
CA ASN A 44 -14.86 13.60 21.24
C ASN A 44 -14.90 13.60 19.70
N ASP A 45 -14.31 14.66 19.12
CA ASP A 45 -14.15 14.89 17.68
C ASP A 45 -12.94 14.11 17.14
N SER A 46 -12.97 12.77 17.20
CA SER A 46 -11.86 12.00 16.63
C SER A 46 -12.01 11.85 15.11
N GLN A 47 -11.08 12.47 14.39
CA GLN A 47 -11.00 12.48 12.92
C GLN A 47 -10.22 11.28 12.35
N TYR A 48 -10.46 10.06 12.84
CA TYR A 48 -9.80 8.86 12.30
C TYR A 48 -10.61 8.26 11.15
N TRP A 49 -9.89 7.88 10.09
CA TRP A 49 -10.43 7.15 8.94
C TRP A 49 -9.81 5.76 8.92
N ILE A 50 -10.66 4.74 8.91
CA ILE A 50 -10.25 3.34 8.91
C ILE A 50 -10.63 2.69 7.59
N LEU A 51 -9.82 1.76 7.11
CA LEU A 51 -10.16 0.92 5.96
C LEU A 51 -11.40 0.10 6.27
N ARG A 52 -12.33 0.07 5.30
CA ARG A 52 -13.49 -0.82 5.35
C ARG A 52 -13.07 -2.27 5.25
N ASP A 53 -12.06 -2.55 4.41
CA ASP A 53 -11.52 -3.87 4.18
C ASP A 53 -10.10 -4.01 4.75
N CYS A 54 -10.02 -4.43 6.01
CA CYS A 54 -8.77 -4.79 6.66
C CYS A 54 -9.00 -5.91 7.68
N HIS A 55 -7.93 -6.56 8.13
CA HIS A 55 -8.01 -7.45 9.27
C HIS A 55 -8.12 -6.66 10.58
N ARG A 56 -7.18 -5.73 10.78
CA ARG A 56 -7.03 -4.98 12.03
C ARG A 56 -6.59 -3.55 11.76
N TRP A 57 -6.98 -2.63 12.64
CA TRP A 57 -6.50 -1.24 12.62
C TRP A 57 -6.03 -0.79 14.00
N PHE A 58 -5.13 0.19 14.00
CA PHE A 58 -4.58 0.86 15.17
C PHE A 58 -4.62 2.37 14.93
N ALA A 59 -5.50 3.08 15.62
CA ALA A 59 -5.48 4.54 15.64
C ALA A 59 -4.35 4.98 16.57
N VAL A 60 -3.50 5.88 16.08
CA VAL A 60 -2.29 6.33 16.77
C VAL A 60 -2.19 7.84 16.84
N GLU A 61 -1.57 8.31 17.92
CA GLU A 61 -1.19 9.71 18.11
C GLU A 61 0.33 9.82 18.22
N VAL A 62 0.91 10.82 17.55
CA VAL A 62 2.36 11.07 17.56
C VAL A 62 2.75 11.73 18.87
N GLU A 63 3.62 11.06 19.63
CA GLU A 63 4.16 11.53 20.91
C GLU A 63 5.42 12.36 20.73
N SER A 64 6.31 11.95 19.82
CA SER A 64 7.54 12.67 19.49
C SER A 64 7.86 12.57 18.00
N ILE A 65 8.56 13.59 17.50
CA ILE A 65 9.05 13.67 16.12
C ILE A 65 10.54 13.96 16.21
N ASN A 66 11.35 13.17 15.53
CA ASN A 66 12.77 13.41 15.30
C ASN A 66 13.00 13.50 13.79
N ASP A 67 13.31 14.69 13.30
CA ASP A 67 13.45 15.02 11.86
C ASP A 67 14.83 15.60 11.52
N HIS A 68 15.82 15.40 12.39
CA HIS A 68 17.19 15.89 12.20
C HIS A 68 18.01 15.09 11.17
N ASP A 69 17.58 13.87 10.85
CA ASP A 69 18.15 13.00 9.82
C ASP A 69 17.30 13.10 8.53
N PRO A 70 17.84 12.85 7.32
CA PRO A 70 17.02 12.66 6.12
C PRO A 70 15.86 11.66 6.29
N ARG A 71 15.90 10.80 7.32
CA ARG A 71 14.78 9.95 7.74
C ARG A 71 14.11 10.50 8.99
N ALA A 72 12.84 10.89 8.85
CA ALA A 72 12.01 11.27 9.99
C ALA A 72 11.57 10.04 10.80
N GLU A 73 11.69 10.12 12.12
CA GLU A 73 11.20 9.13 13.09
C GLU A 73 10.05 9.73 13.92
N MET A 74 8.96 8.99 14.05
CA MET A 74 7.77 9.41 14.80
C MET A 74 7.36 8.33 15.79
N SER A 75 7.53 8.58 17.10
CA SER A 75 7.03 7.66 18.12
C SER A 75 5.52 7.86 18.27
N CYS A 76 4.79 6.75 18.23
CA CYS A 76 3.33 6.76 18.19
C CYS A 76 2.74 5.91 19.32
N ARG A 77 1.75 6.45 20.04
CA ARG A 77 0.95 5.68 21.00
C ARG A 77 -0.36 5.25 20.35
N VAL A 78 -0.70 3.97 20.53
CA VAL A 78 -2.00 3.43 20.11
C VAL A 78 -3.08 3.94 21.07
N VAL A 79 -4.04 4.68 20.54
CA VAL A 79 -5.18 5.22 21.31
C VAL A 79 -6.41 4.32 21.23
N ARG A 80 -6.60 3.65 20.09
CA ARG A 80 -7.69 2.68 19.84
C ARG A 80 -7.22 1.62 18.86
N SER A 81 -7.83 0.43 18.93
CA SER A 81 -7.65 -0.61 17.92
C SER A 81 -8.92 -1.42 17.75
N GLY A 82 -9.04 -2.12 16.62
CA GLY A 82 -10.18 -2.99 16.36
C GLY A 82 -9.87 -4.03 15.29
N ILE A 83 -10.58 -5.16 15.36
CA ILE A 83 -10.57 -6.22 14.36
C ILE A 83 -11.83 -6.04 13.50
N VAL A 84 -11.67 -6.15 12.18
CA VAL A 84 -12.78 -5.96 11.21
C VAL A 84 -13.19 -7.30 10.61
N ARG A 85 -12.25 -8.08 10.08
CA ARG A 85 -12.49 -9.43 9.58
C ARG A 85 -11.29 -10.35 9.82
N PRO A 86 -11.42 -11.67 9.68
CA PRO A 86 -10.27 -12.58 9.68
C PRO A 86 -9.25 -12.22 8.59
N PHE A 87 -7.99 -12.52 8.87
CA PHE A 87 -6.91 -12.48 7.90
C PHE A 87 -6.90 -13.78 7.10
N PHE A 88 -6.72 -13.70 5.79
CA PHE A 88 -6.70 -14.84 4.88
C PHE A 88 -5.64 -15.87 5.28
N GLY A 89 -4.46 -15.39 5.67
CA GLY A 89 -3.29 -16.21 5.99
C GLY A 89 -2.18 -16.06 4.97
N PHE A 90 -1.21 -16.96 5.02
CA PHE A 90 -0.09 -16.95 4.08
C PHE A 90 -0.55 -17.37 2.68
N ASN A 91 -0.27 -16.52 1.70
CA ASN A 91 -0.53 -16.76 0.29
C ASN A 91 0.67 -16.26 -0.53
N ARG A 92 1.22 -17.12 -1.39
CA ARG A 92 2.44 -16.80 -2.16
C ARG A 92 2.18 -15.79 -3.27
N ALA A 93 0.98 -15.77 -3.86
CA ALA A 93 0.57 -14.78 -4.84
C ALA A 93 0.39 -13.41 -4.18
N LYS A 94 -0.23 -13.34 -2.99
CA LYS A 94 -0.31 -12.08 -2.24
C LYS A 94 1.06 -11.51 -1.91
N PHE A 95 1.99 -12.37 -1.49
CA PHE A 95 3.39 -12.00 -1.30
C PHE A 95 4.01 -11.49 -2.61
N ALA A 96 3.78 -12.18 -3.73
CA ALA A 96 4.31 -11.78 -5.03
C ALA A 96 3.80 -10.41 -5.51
N VAL A 97 2.53 -10.09 -5.24
CA VAL A 97 1.97 -8.76 -5.52
C VAL A 97 2.65 -7.68 -4.69
N ILE A 98 2.93 -7.94 -3.40
CA ILE A 98 3.65 -6.99 -2.53
C ILE A 98 5.08 -6.77 -3.06
N GLU A 99 5.80 -7.82 -3.43
CA GLU A 99 7.15 -7.69 -4.01
C GLU A 99 7.13 -6.92 -5.34
N ALA A 100 6.15 -7.17 -6.21
CA ALA A 100 5.99 -6.40 -7.44
C ALA A 100 5.69 -4.91 -7.17
N ALA A 101 4.92 -4.59 -6.13
CA ALA A 101 4.67 -3.21 -5.73
C ALA A 101 5.96 -2.52 -5.26
N ILE A 102 6.84 -3.24 -4.54
CA ILE A 102 8.17 -2.75 -4.17
C ILE A 102 9.02 -2.49 -5.41
N LEU A 103 9.09 -3.44 -6.34
CA LEU A 103 9.80 -3.27 -7.62
C LEU A 103 9.30 -2.03 -8.38
N ALA A 104 7.99 -1.83 -8.43
CA ALA A 104 7.39 -0.66 -9.08
C ALA A 104 7.93 0.66 -8.53
N THR A 105 8.10 0.78 -7.21
CA THR A 105 8.64 2.01 -6.59
C THR A 105 10.14 2.22 -6.78
N ARG A 106 10.87 1.20 -7.25
CA ARG A 106 12.34 1.19 -7.39
C ARG A 106 12.83 1.20 -8.83
N THR A 107 11.96 1.43 -9.82
CA THR A 107 12.33 1.47 -11.24
C THR A 107 13.40 2.53 -11.57
N HIS A 108 13.53 3.57 -10.75
CA HIS A 108 14.59 4.58 -10.87
C HIS A 108 15.96 4.13 -10.34
N LEU A 109 16.04 2.98 -9.65
CA LEU A 109 17.25 2.41 -9.05
C LEU A 109 17.67 1.08 -9.70
N LEU A 110 16.73 0.36 -10.31
CA LEU A 110 16.92 -0.97 -10.87
C LEU A 110 16.81 -0.92 -12.39
N SER A 111 17.60 -1.73 -13.09
CA SER A 111 17.47 -1.84 -14.54
C SER A 111 16.20 -2.59 -14.93
N GLN A 112 15.63 -2.29 -16.10
CA GLN A 112 14.44 -2.97 -16.61
C GLN A 112 14.63 -4.49 -16.66
N LYS A 113 15.79 -4.95 -17.11
CA LYS A 113 16.11 -6.38 -17.22
C LYS A 113 16.09 -7.09 -15.86
N GLU A 114 16.59 -6.45 -14.81
CA GLU A 114 16.55 -7.02 -13.44
C GLU A 114 15.09 -7.15 -12.97
N VAL A 115 14.30 -6.09 -13.16
CA VAL A 115 12.89 -6.08 -12.76
C VAL A 115 12.06 -7.11 -13.53
N GLU A 116 12.27 -7.26 -14.84
CA GLU A 116 11.58 -8.27 -15.67
C GLU A 116 11.92 -9.70 -15.25
N SER A 117 13.19 -9.96 -14.89
CA SER A 117 13.63 -11.24 -14.35
C SER A 117 12.91 -11.55 -13.02
N ASP A 118 12.82 -10.57 -12.13
CA ASP A 118 12.14 -10.74 -10.84
C ASP A 118 10.63 -10.94 -11.02
N LEU A 119 9.98 -10.14 -11.86
CA LEU A 119 8.56 -10.30 -12.20
C LEU A 119 8.26 -11.69 -12.78
N SER A 120 9.15 -12.23 -13.62
CA SER A 120 9.00 -13.59 -14.18
C SER A 120 9.04 -14.67 -13.10
N ARG A 121 9.88 -14.50 -12.06
CA ARG A 121 9.92 -15.42 -10.91
C ARG A 121 8.66 -15.29 -10.05
N LEU A 122 8.18 -14.07 -9.85
CA LEU A 122 6.98 -13.76 -9.08
C LEU A 122 5.71 -14.29 -9.77
N GLN A 123 5.63 -14.24 -11.11
CA GLN A 123 4.51 -14.77 -11.90
C GLN A 123 4.20 -16.24 -11.55
N ILE A 124 5.24 -17.07 -11.38
CA ILE A 124 5.06 -18.49 -11.02
C ILE A 124 4.33 -18.65 -9.67
N LEU A 125 4.50 -17.70 -8.75
CA LEU A 125 3.81 -17.72 -7.45
C LEU A 125 2.34 -17.34 -7.62
N VAL A 126 2.07 -16.34 -8.46
CA VAL A 126 0.72 -15.89 -8.82
C VAL A 126 -0.03 -17.01 -9.53
N ASP A 127 0.51 -17.57 -10.61
CA ASP A 127 -0.12 -18.66 -11.37
C ASP A 127 -0.50 -19.88 -10.52
N LYS A 128 0.28 -20.15 -9.46
CA LYS A 128 0.08 -21.33 -8.60
C LYS A 128 -0.86 -21.11 -7.43
N THR A 129 -1.01 -19.87 -6.96
CA THR A 129 -1.68 -19.60 -5.68
C THR A 129 -2.55 -18.35 -5.67
N GLY A 130 -2.65 -17.66 -6.80
CA GLY A 130 -3.47 -16.47 -7.01
C GLY A 130 -4.92 -16.82 -7.26
N GLY A 131 -5.80 -15.92 -6.83
CA GLY A 131 -7.13 -15.78 -7.39
C GLY A 131 -7.23 -14.52 -8.23
N ALA A 132 -8.44 -14.22 -8.68
CA ALA A 132 -8.72 -13.08 -9.57
C ALA A 132 -8.18 -11.73 -9.04
N ALA A 133 -8.15 -11.53 -7.72
CA ALA A 133 -7.64 -10.30 -7.10
C ALA A 133 -6.10 -10.20 -7.23
N GLU A 134 -5.37 -11.28 -6.96
CA GLU A 134 -3.92 -11.30 -7.10
C GLU A 134 -3.50 -11.18 -8.57
N ASP A 135 -4.19 -11.89 -9.47
CA ASP A 135 -3.92 -11.84 -10.90
C ASP A 135 -4.10 -10.42 -11.45
N ALA A 136 -5.22 -9.77 -11.12
CA ALA A 136 -5.52 -8.41 -11.56
C ALA A 136 -4.50 -7.40 -11.01
N ALA A 137 -4.18 -7.48 -9.71
CA ALA A 137 -3.23 -6.57 -9.07
C ALA A 137 -1.81 -6.76 -9.62
N PHE A 138 -1.39 -8.00 -9.88
CA PHE A 138 -0.08 -8.30 -10.45
C PHE A 138 0.06 -7.82 -11.89
N GLU A 139 -0.94 -8.06 -12.74
CA GLU A 139 -0.95 -7.54 -14.11
C GLU A 139 -0.99 -6.02 -14.16
N PHE A 140 -1.77 -5.38 -13.29
CA PHE A 140 -1.76 -3.93 -13.13
C PHE A 140 -0.36 -3.38 -12.81
N LEU A 141 0.35 -4.02 -11.87
CA LEU A 141 1.72 -3.63 -11.50
C LEU A 141 2.71 -3.83 -12.65
N LYS A 142 2.62 -4.94 -13.40
CA LYS A 142 3.45 -5.18 -14.59
C LYS A 142 3.29 -4.07 -15.62
N GLN A 143 2.05 -3.65 -15.88
CA GLN A 143 1.75 -2.55 -16.80
C GLN A 143 2.32 -1.23 -16.28
N ALA A 144 2.11 -0.91 -15.00
CA ALA A 144 2.64 0.31 -14.39
C ALA A 144 4.18 0.36 -14.42
N ILE A 145 4.84 -0.77 -14.19
CA ILE A 145 6.31 -0.90 -14.28
C ILE A 145 6.79 -0.66 -15.72
N SER A 146 6.16 -1.32 -16.69
CA SER A 146 6.51 -1.17 -18.11
C SER A 146 6.34 0.28 -18.57
N GLN A 147 5.26 0.96 -18.14
CA GLN A 147 5.06 2.37 -18.44
C GLN A 147 6.17 3.25 -17.84
N ARG A 148 6.55 3.01 -16.58
CA ARG A 148 7.63 3.77 -15.92
C ARG A 148 8.96 3.66 -16.67
N TYR A 149 9.32 2.49 -17.17
CA TYR A 149 10.54 2.35 -17.98
C TYR A 149 10.43 3.03 -19.33
N THR A 150 9.25 2.96 -19.97
CA THR A 150 8.97 3.73 -21.19
C THR A 150 9.15 5.24 -20.95
N ASP A 151 8.64 5.76 -19.83
CA ASP A 151 8.76 7.17 -19.47
C ASP A 151 10.22 7.57 -19.22
N ILE A 152 10.99 6.73 -18.51
CA ILE A 152 12.42 6.93 -18.24
C ILE A 152 13.23 6.97 -19.54
N ASP A 153 13.00 6.02 -20.45
CA ASP A 153 13.72 5.94 -21.73
C ASP A 153 13.35 7.09 -22.68
N SER A 154 12.15 7.66 -22.54
CA SER A 154 11.67 8.81 -23.31
C SER A 154 12.11 10.17 -22.78
N ALA A 155 12.70 10.23 -21.57
CA ALA A 155 13.12 11.48 -20.97
C ALA A 155 14.32 12.09 -21.74
N PRO A 156 14.30 13.41 -22.03
CA PRO A 156 15.41 14.06 -22.72
C PRO A 156 16.70 13.96 -21.88
N PRO A 157 17.87 13.75 -22.51
CA PRO A 157 19.14 13.80 -21.79
C PRO A 157 19.33 15.19 -21.18
N ASN A 158 19.70 15.23 -19.89
CA ASN A 158 20.12 16.46 -19.19
C ASN A 158 21.32 17.12 -19.87
#